data_AF-A0A226DMD8-F1
#
_entry.id   AF-A0A226DMD8-F1
#
_cell.length_a   1.000
_cell.length_b   1.000
_cell.length_c   1.000
_cell.angle_alpha   90.00
_cell.angle_beta   90.00
_cell.angle_gamma   90.00
#
_symmetry.space_group_name_H-M   'P 1'
#
loop_
_entity.id
_entity.type
_entity.pdbx_description
1 polymer ?
#
loop_
_entity_poly.entity_id
_entity_poly.type
_entity_poly.pdbx_seq_one_letter_code
_entity_poly.pdbx_strand_id
1 'polypeptide(L)'
;MFSSSPQTCKGGGVVSSLGAFFSRETPRHVGSFSSLSLEGDLNADGLEVLLKIPSPLKKLDFEIQYDAEFQKGDYHPENLYKLLHKHSPTLEKISIHFSTAFDKIRKWKFPERRDGGKFDYRKSFPVLESLHVCSDSWDGFPSVEQFLPKGGSGGSESVKRVEMIVSYDVKRADDMAARTDLYDRLVKLFPNGADKVGKSS
;
A
#
# COMPACT_ATOMS: atom_id res chain seq x y z
N MET A 1 1.06 35.63 -2.59
CA MET A 1 0.55 34.71 -1.55
C MET A 1 -0.24 33.62 -2.26
N PHE A 2 0.35 32.44 -2.43
CA PHE A 2 -0.37 31.29 -2.97
C PHE A 2 -0.96 30.51 -1.79
N SER A 3 -2.29 30.47 -1.72
CA SER A 3 -3.04 29.66 -0.76
C SER A 3 -3.18 28.26 -1.35
N SER A 4 -2.30 27.34 -0.96
CA SER A 4 -2.41 25.93 -1.33
C SER A 4 -3.40 25.25 -0.36
N SER A 5 -4.59 24.90 -0.85
CA SER A 5 -5.51 24.02 -0.12
C SER A 5 -4.95 22.60 -0.10
N PRO A 6 -5.01 21.86 1.01
CA PRO A 6 -4.61 20.45 1.05
C PRO A 6 -5.47 19.64 0.07
N GLN A 7 -4.84 19.03 -0.94
CA GLN A 7 -5.50 18.01 -1.74
C GLN A 7 -5.66 16.76 -0.88
N THR A 8 -6.91 16.45 -0.53
CA THR A 8 -7.25 15.20 0.15
C THR A 8 -7.39 14.10 -0.90
N CYS A 9 -6.72 12.96 -0.69
CA CYS A 9 -6.83 11.74 -1.51
C CYS A 9 -8.28 11.20 -1.42
N LYS A 10 -9.26 11.77 -2.16
CA LYS A 10 -10.63 11.23 -2.22
C LYS A 10 -10.72 10.08 -3.22
N GLY A 11 -10.52 8.85 -2.74
CA GLY A 11 -10.82 7.64 -3.49
C GLY A 11 -12.32 7.53 -3.80
N GLY A 12 -12.65 7.21 -5.06
CA GLY A 12 -14.02 7.01 -5.52
C GLY A 12 -14.69 5.82 -4.83
N GLY A 13 -16.00 5.94 -4.60
CA GLY A 13 -16.80 5.02 -3.78
C GLY A 13 -16.70 3.55 -4.21
N VAL A 14 -16.28 2.73 -3.25
CA VAL A 14 -16.37 1.27 -3.28
C VAL A 14 -17.02 0.84 -1.98
N VAL A 15 -17.99 -0.08 -2.06
CA VAL A 15 -18.66 -0.63 -0.89
C VAL A 15 -17.65 -1.44 -0.10
N SER A 16 -17.34 -1.03 1.13
CA SER A 16 -16.69 -1.88 2.13
C SER A 16 -17.06 -1.41 3.53
N SER A 17 -17.98 -2.13 4.18
CA SER A 17 -18.03 -2.16 5.64
C SER A 17 -17.80 -3.60 6.07
N LEU A 18 -16.61 -3.90 6.58
CA LEU A 18 -16.32 -5.17 7.26
C LEU A 18 -17.12 -5.32 8.58
N GLY A 19 -17.78 -4.24 9.05
CA GLY A 19 -18.64 -4.24 10.23
C GLY A 19 -19.84 -5.21 10.17
N ALA A 20 -20.16 -5.80 9.02
CA ALA A 20 -21.25 -6.77 8.86
C ALA A 20 -20.79 -8.21 8.55
N PHE A 21 -19.48 -8.48 8.42
CA PHE A 21 -19.01 -9.74 7.82
C PHE A 21 -18.83 -10.92 8.78
N PHE A 22 -19.03 -10.73 10.10
CA PHE A 22 -18.89 -11.80 11.10
C PHE A 22 -20.21 -12.22 11.76
N SER A 23 -21.34 -12.14 11.05
CA SER A 23 -22.51 -12.91 11.46
C SER A 23 -22.29 -14.39 11.11
N ARG A 24 -22.50 -15.25 12.10
CA ARG A 24 -22.13 -16.68 12.20
C ARG A 24 -22.88 -17.64 11.25
N GLU A 25 -23.34 -17.18 10.09
CA GLU A 25 -24.11 -17.97 9.14
C GLU A 25 -23.32 -18.20 7.86
N THR A 26 -23.12 -19.47 7.50
CA THR A 26 -22.38 -19.87 6.29
C THR A 26 -23.16 -19.50 5.03
N PRO A 27 -22.69 -18.56 4.19
CA PRO A 27 -23.44 -18.12 3.01
C PRO A 27 -23.34 -19.19 1.91
N ARG A 28 -24.50 -19.70 1.46
CA ARG A 28 -24.61 -20.41 0.18
C ARG A 28 -24.58 -19.36 -0.93
N HIS A 29 -23.71 -19.60 -1.92
CA HIS A 29 -23.30 -18.66 -2.96
C HIS A 29 -22.41 -17.50 -2.49
N VAL A 30 -21.12 -17.83 -2.33
CA VAL A 30 -20.04 -16.84 -2.24
C VAL A 30 -19.86 -16.24 -3.64
N GLY A 31 -20.41 -15.05 -3.87
CA GLY A 31 -20.06 -14.24 -5.03
C GLY A 31 -18.54 -14.08 -5.11
N SER A 32 -17.99 -14.10 -6.33
CA SER A 32 -16.54 -13.92 -6.51
C SER A 32 -16.14 -12.52 -6.07
N PHE A 33 -15.52 -12.41 -4.89
CA PHE A 33 -14.92 -11.17 -4.41
C PHE A 33 -13.62 -10.95 -5.16
N SER A 34 -13.63 -10.01 -6.10
CA SER A 34 -12.43 -9.63 -6.87
C SER A 34 -11.73 -8.39 -6.32
N SER A 35 -12.35 -7.68 -5.39
CA SER A 35 -11.83 -6.44 -4.79
C SER A 35 -12.02 -6.47 -3.29
N LEU A 36 -11.01 -6.00 -2.55
CA LEU A 36 -11.05 -5.85 -1.10
C LEU A 36 -10.51 -4.46 -0.73
N SER A 37 -11.31 -3.68 -0.01
CA SER A 37 -10.87 -2.43 0.62
C SER A 37 -10.87 -2.62 2.13
N LEU A 38 -9.79 -2.21 2.78
CA LEU A 38 -9.58 -2.33 4.21
C LEU A 38 -9.34 -0.95 4.78
N GLU A 39 -10.31 -0.48 5.56
CA GLU A 39 -10.29 0.81 6.23
C GLU A 39 -10.30 0.58 7.75
N GLY A 40 -9.56 1.39 8.48
CA GLY A 40 -9.48 1.33 9.95
C GLY A 40 -8.34 0.46 10.50
N ASP A 41 -8.48 0.10 11.78
CA ASP A 41 -7.43 -0.59 12.54
C ASP A 41 -7.33 -2.07 12.15
N LEU A 42 -6.32 -2.38 11.33
CA LEU A 42 -5.97 -3.75 10.93
C LEU A 42 -5.10 -4.41 12.01
N ASN A 43 -5.74 -5.03 13.00
CA ASN A 43 -5.05 -5.86 13.97
C ASN A 43 -4.68 -7.25 13.42
N ALA A 44 -3.93 -8.03 14.20
CA ALA A 44 -3.46 -9.36 13.80
C ALA A 44 -4.62 -10.31 13.45
N ASP A 45 -5.68 -10.33 14.26
CA ASP A 45 -6.87 -11.17 14.06
C ASP A 45 -7.60 -10.84 12.76
N GLY A 46 -7.76 -9.56 12.45
CA GLY A 46 -8.35 -9.08 11.20
C GLY A 46 -7.59 -9.60 10.00
N LEU A 47 -6.26 -9.46 10.00
CA LEU A 47 -5.41 -9.99 8.93
C LEU A 47 -5.48 -11.52 8.83
N GLU A 48 -5.55 -12.25 9.94
CA GLU A 48 -5.70 -13.71 9.92
C GLU A 48 -7.01 -14.17 9.27
N VAL A 49 -8.10 -13.43 9.45
CA VAL A 49 -9.35 -13.75 8.76
C VAL A 49 -9.22 -13.50 7.26
N LEU A 50 -8.56 -12.42 6.84
CA LEU A 50 -8.35 -12.12 5.43
C LEU A 50 -7.52 -13.22 4.74
N LEU A 51 -6.59 -13.85 5.46
CA LEU A 51 -5.85 -15.02 4.98
C LEU A 51 -6.73 -16.24 4.72
N LYS A 52 -7.97 -16.30 5.23
CA LYS A 52 -8.90 -17.41 4.98
C LYS A 52 -9.68 -17.24 3.67
N ILE A 53 -9.65 -16.07 3.04
CA ILE A 53 -10.35 -15.82 1.77
C ILE A 53 -9.78 -16.74 0.68
N PRO A 54 -10.56 -17.71 0.15
CA PRO A 54 -10.02 -18.68 -0.80
C PRO A 54 -9.96 -18.12 -2.23
N SER A 55 -10.73 -17.07 -2.53
CA SER A 55 -10.81 -16.50 -3.87
C SER A 55 -9.59 -15.62 -4.19
N PRO A 56 -9.12 -15.63 -5.45
CA PRO A 56 -8.11 -14.70 -5.91
C PRO A 56 -8.64 -13.27 -5.88
N LEU A 57 -7.84 -12.35 -5.34
CA LEU A 57 -8.14 -10.93 -5.34
C LEU A 57 -7.45 -10.28 -6.54
N LYS A 58 -8.17 -9.40 -7.23
CA LYS A 58 -7.65 -8.56 -8.31
C LYS A 58 -7.27 -7.17 -7.83
N LYS A 59 -8.02 -6.64 -6.86
CA LYS A 59 -7.80 -5.29 -6.32
C LYS A 59 -7.73 -5.35 -4.80
N LEU A 60 -6.74 -4.64 -4.27
CA LEU A 60 -6.51 -4.60 -2.85
C LEU A 60 -6.12 -3.18 -2.45
N ASP A 61 -7.00 -2.54 -1.69
CA ASP A 61 -6.85 -1.17 -1.22
C ASP A 61 -6.74 -1.24 0.32
N PHE A 62 -5.67 -0.67 0.88
CA PHE A 62 -5.43 -0.60 2.32
C PHE A 62 -5.31 0.85 2.75
N GLU A 63 -6.05 1.21 3.78
CA GLU A 63 -5.80 2.40 4.59
C GLU A 63 -5.20 1.95 5.92
N ILE A 64 -3.93 2.28 6.14
CA ILE A 64 -3.25 1.93 7.38
C ILE A 64 -3.46 3.08 8.37
N GLN A 65 -4.44 2.88 9.24
CA GLN A 65 -4.64 3.71 10.43
C GLN A 65 -3.79 3.17 11.57
N TYR A 66 -3.23 4.06 12.36
CA TYR A 66 -2.35 3.70 13.49
C TYR A 66 -3.03 4.12 14.79
N ASP A 67 -3.34 3.13 15.63
CA ASP A 67 -3.83 3.34 16.98
C ASP A 67 -2.72 3.15 18.04
N ALA A 68 -3.07 3.34 19.31
CA ALA A 68 -2.12 3.16 20.41
C ALA A 68 -1.72 1.69 20.63
N GLU A 69 -2.51 0.72 20.19
CA GLU A 69 -2.23 -0.72 20.33
C GLU A 69 -1.15 -1.16 19.34
N PHE A 70 -1.14 -0.53 18.17
CA PHE A 70 -0.11 -0.69 17.16
C PHE A 70 1.30 -0.27 17.68
N GLN A 71 1.41 0.56 18.72
CA GLN A 71 2.69 0.84 19.40
C GLN A 71 3.16 -0.30 20.31
N LYS A 72 2.24 -1.15 20.80
CA LYS A 72 2.56 -2.27 21.69
C LYS A 72 3.19 -3.46 20.98
N GLY A 73 3.29 -3.42 19.65
CA GLY A 73 4.00 -4.42 18.85
C GLY A 73 3.13 -5.60 18.41
N ASP A 74 1.82 -5.55 18.62
CA ASP A 74 0.89 -6.62 18.22
C ASP A 74 0.59 -6.61 16.70
N TYR A 75 1.07 -5.60 15.98
CA TYR A 75 1.03 -5.62 14.53
C TYR A 75 2.07 -6.60 13.98
N HIS A 76 1.57 -7.63 13.29
CA HIS A 76 2.40 -8.60 12.59
C HIS A 76 2.55 -8.20 11.12
N PRO A 77 3.62 -7.48 10.73
CA PRO A 77 3.91 -7.21 9.32
C PRO A 77 3.94 -8.52 8.51
N GLU A 78 4.32 -9.63 9.13
CA GLU A 78 4.24 -10.97 8.53
C GLU A 78 2.87 -11.34 7.97
N ASN A 79 1.77 -10.93 8.61
CA ASN A 79 0.43 -11.26 8.15
C ASN A 79 0.05 -10.46 6.90
N LEU A 80 0.44 -9.18 6.82
CA LEU A 80 0.32 -8.39 5.59
C LEU A 80 1.15 -9.01 4.46
N TYR A 81 2.37 -9.46 4.74
CA TYR A 81 3.18 -10.19 3.76
C TYR A 81 2.50 -11.46 3.27
N LYS A 82 1.98 -12.29 4.18
CA LYS A 82 1.26 -13.52 3.82
C LYS A 82 0.05 -13.21 2.94
N LEU A 83 -0.69 -12.13 3.24
CA LEU A 83 -1.86 -11.72 2.49
C LEU A 83 -1.48 -11.27 1.08
N LEU A 84 -0.50 -10.37 0.97
CA LEU A 84 0.04 -9.92 -0.32
C LEU A 84 0.56 -11.11 -1.12
N HIS A 85 1.41 -11.96 -0.53
CA HIS A 85 1.99 -13.12 -1.20
C HIS A 85 0.91 -14.09 -1.71
N LYS A 86 -0.11 -14.38 -0.89
CA LYS A 86 -1.21 -15.28 -1.25
C LYS A 86 -1.97 -14.80 -2.49
N HIS A 87 -2.25 -13.50 -2.58
CA HIS A 87 -3.06 -12.94 -3.66
C HIS A 87 -2.22 -12.32 -4.80
N SER A 88 -0.91 -12.17 -4.62
CA SER A 88 0.01 -11.53 -5.58
C SER A 88 -0.06 -12.04 -7.02
N PRO A 89 -0.26 -13.34 -7.31
CA PRO A 89 -0.34 -13.82 -8.69
C PRO A 89 -1.54 -13.29 -9.48
N THR A 90 -2.58 -12.81 -8.80
CA THR A 90 -3.83 -12.33 -9.43
C THR A 90 -4.10 -10.85 -9.19
N LEU A 91 -3.28 -10.17 -8.36
CA LEU A 91 -3.47 -8.76 -8.04
C LEU A 91 -3.07 -7.89 -9.24
N GLU A 92 -4.08 -7.21 -9.79
CA GLU A 92 -3.97 -6.23 -10.87
C GLU A 92 -3.75 -4.82 -10.32
N LYS A 93 -4.28 -4.52 -9.13
CA LYS A 93 -4.16 -3.21 -8.46
C LYS A 93 -3.86 -3.34 -6.98
N ILE A 94 -2.89 -2.58 -6.51
CA ILE A 94 -2.59 -2.39 -5.09
C ILE A 94 -2.63 -0.89 -4.79
N SER A 95 -3.41 -0.49 -3.79
CA SER A 95 -3.35 0.85 -3.22
C SER A 95 -3.02 0.79 -1.75
N ILE A 96 -2.06 1.58 -1.30
CA ILE A 96 -1.68 1.68 0.11
C ILE A 96 -1.75 3.15 0.49
N HIS A 97 -2.54 3.45 1.51
CA HIS A 97 -2.68 4.79 2.08
C HIS A 97 -2.10 4.80 3.50
N PHE A 98 -1.13 5.69 3.72
CA PHE A 98 -0.50 5.92 5.01
C PHE A 98 -1.05 7.20 5.62
N SER A 99 -1.84 7.05 6.69
CA SER A 99 -2.38 8.20 7.45
C SER A 99 -1.28 8.95 8.20
N THR A 100 -1.53 10.22 8.54
CA THR A 100 -0.60 11.09 9.30
C THR A 100 -0.20 10.55 10.68
N ALA A 101 -0.97 9.60 11.24
CA ALA A 101 -0.65 9.00 12.54
C ALA A 101 0.64 8.16 12.50
N PHE A 102 1.08 7.76 11.31
CA PHE A 102 2.26 6.92 11.08
C PHE A 102 3.60 7.62 11.40
N ASP A 103 3.59 8.96 11.44
CA ASP A 103 4.76 9.82 11.64
C ASP A 103 5.50 9.56 12.95
N LYS A 104 4.79 8.99 13.94
CA LYS A 104 5.34 8.68 15.25
C LYS A 104 6.13 7.37 15.28
N ILE A 105 6.06 6.56 14.22
CA ILE A 105 6.63 5.21 14.20
C ILE A 105 7.82 5.17 13.24
N ARG A 106 8.95 5.64 13.75
CA ARG A 106 10.26 5.55 13.06
C ARG A 106 10.75 4.12 12.80
N LYS A 107 10.02 3.10 13.24
CA LYS A 107 10.45 1.69 13.25
C LYS A 107 9.56 0.74 12.45
N TRP A 108 8.53 1.23 11.76
CA TRP A 108 7.79 0.31 10.90
C TRP A 108 8.76 -0.26 9.87
N LYS A 109 8.73 -1.59 9.75
CA LYS A 109 9.54 -2.35 8.82
C LYS A 109 8.59 -3.11 7.92
N PHE A 110 8.70 -2.86 6.62
CA PHE A 110 8.03 -3.73 5.67
C PHE A 110 8.51 -5.17 5.93
N PRO A 111 7.60 -6.14 6.04
CA PRO A 111 7.95 -7.53 6.31
C PRO A 111 8.95 -8.02 5.27
N GLU A 112 10.15 -8.35 5.73
CA GLU A 112 11.13 -9.08 4.94
C GLU A 112 10.77 -10.56 5.01
N ARG A 113 11.04 -11.30 3.93
CA ARG A 113 10.98 -12.77 4.01
C ARG A 113 11.94 -13.26 5.08
N ARG A 114 11.70 -14.45 5.65
CA ARG A 114 12.61 -15.07 6.63
C ARG A 114 14.04 -15.25 6.12
N ASP A 115 14.22 -15.27 4.79
CA ASP A 115 15.52 -15.32 4.12
C ASP A 115 16.15 -13.93 3.90
N GLY A 116 15.56 -12.86 4.45
CA GLY A 116 15.94 -11.48 4.19
C GLY A 116 15.56 -11.00 2.78
N GLY A 117 14.84 -11.81 2.01
CA GLY A 117 14.45 -11.51 0.65
C GLY A 117 13.35 -10.45 0.60
N LYS A 118 13.59 -9.40 -0.18
CA LYS A 118 12.54 -8.45 -0.58
C LYS A 118 11.64 -9.04 -1.66
N PHE A 119 10.46 -8.45 -1.87
CA PHE A 119 9.61 -8.82 -3.00
C PHE A 119 10.32 -8.56 -4.32
N ASP A 120 10.51 -9.61 -5.10
CA ASP A 120 10.78 -9.51 -6.54
C ASP A 120 9.43 -9.24 -7.21
N TYR A 121 9.16 -7.99 -7.59
CA TYR A 121 7.84 -7.59 -8.10
C TYR A 121 7.50 -8.32 -9.38
N ARG A 122 8.49 -8.60 -10.22
CA ARG A 122 8.32 -9.34 -11.46
C ARG A 122 7.82 -10.77 -11.22
N LYS A 123 8.35 -11.44 -10.20
CA LYS A 123 7.95 -12.83 -9.86
C LYS A 123 6.70 -12.89 -9.00
N SER A 124 6.57 -11.95 -8.07
CA SER A 124 5.51 -11.96 -7.08
C SER A 124 4.22 -11.40 -7.66
N PHE A 125 4.31 -10.36 -8.47
CA PHE A 125 3.16 -9.62 -9.01
C PHE A 125 3.14 -9.64 -10.55
N PRO A 126 3.02 -10.82 -11.19
CA PRO A 126 3.16 -10.97 -12.64
C PRO A 126 2.10 -10.22 -13.46
N VAL A 127 0.95 -9.91 -12.84
CA VAL A 127 -0.19 -9.23 -13.51
C VAL A 127 -0.50 -7.86 -12.91
N LEU A 128 0.35 -7.34 -12.02
CA LEU A 128 0.10 -6.04 -11.40
C LEU A 128 0.24 -4.94 -12.45
N GLU A 129 -0.84 -4.19 -12.64
CA GLU A 129 -0.94 -3.11 -13.61
C GLU A 129 -0.86 -1.73 -12.95
N SER A 130 -1.35 -1.61 -11.72
CA SER A 130 -1.44 -0.34 -11.00
C SER A 130 -0.92 -0.45 -9.57
N LEU A 131 0.07 0.37 -9.25
CA LEU A 131 0.56 0.57 -7.88
C LEU A 131 0.29 2.02 -7.45
N HIS A 132 -0.51 2.17 -6.41
CA HIS A 132 -0.81 3.46 -5.82
C HIS A 132 -0.30 3.52 -4.38
N VAL A 133 0.48 4.54 -4.06
CA VAL A 133 0.97 4.79 -2.71
C VAL A 133 0.65 6.24 -2.34
N CYS A 134 -0.31 6.46 -1.46
CA CYS A 134 -0.63 7.78 -0.92
C CYS A 134 -0.17 7.86 0.54
N SER A 135 0.38 9.01 0.94
CA SER A 135 0.70 9.34 2.32
C SER A 135 0.28 10.78 2.61
N ASP A 136 -0.38 10.97 3.74
CA ASP A 136 -0.88 12.28 4.15
C ASP A 136 0.19 13.14 4.83
N SER A 137 1.41 12.61 4.99
CA SER A 137 2.52 13.25 5.70
C SER A 137 3.87 12.93 5.08
N TRP A 138 4.84 13.81 5.30
CA TRP A 138 6.22 13.56 4.89
C TRP A 138 6.92 12.53 5.79
N ASP A 139 6.60 12.47 7.09
CA ASP A 139 7.25 11.53 8.01
C ASP A 139 6.85 10.06 7.71
N GLY A 140 5.78 9.82 6.95
CA GLY A 140 5.44 8.51 6.37
C GLY A 140 6.32 8.06 5.19
N PHE A 141 7.13 8.97 4.64
CA PHE A 141 7.99 8.73 3.47
C PHE A 141 8.97 7.54 3.61
N PRO A 142 9.67 7.33 4.74
CA PRO A 142 10.56 6.19 4.90
C PRO A 142 9.84 4.84 4.80
N SER A 143 8.56 4.79 5.15
CA SER A 143 7.74 3.57 5.03
C SER A 143 7.52 3.18 3.56
N VAL A 144 7.29 4.17 2.69
CA VAL A 144 7.17 3.95 1.24
C VAL A 144 8.48 3.41 0.66
N GLU A 145 9.61 3.94 1.12
CA GLU A 145 10.92 3.50 0.63
C GLU A 145 11.21 2.02 0.94
N GLN A 146 10.70 1.52 2.06
CA GLN A 146 10.88 0.12 2.46
C GLN A 146 10.03 -0.84 1.62
N PHE A 147 8.89 -0.38 1.12
CA PHE A 147 8.03 -1.14 0.20
C PHE A 147 8.72 -1.43 -1.13
N LEU A 148 9.68 -0.58 -1.52
CA LEU A 148 10.42 -0.74 -2.75
C LEU A 148 11.65 -1.65 -2.60
N PRO A 149 11.98 -2.46 -3.62
CA PRO A 149 13.23 -3.18 -3.65
C PRO A 149 14.41 -2.19 -3.60
N LYS A 150 15.47 -2.59 -2.89
CA LYS A 150 16.73 -1.84 -2.86
C LYS A 150 17.54 -2.26 -4.08
N GLY A 151 17.98 -1.28 -4.88
CA GLY A 151 18.63 -1.52 -6.17
C GLY A 151 17.64 -1.43 -7.33
N GLY A 152 18.10 -0.90 -8.47
CA GLY A 152 17.26 -0.69 -9.66
C GLY A 152 16.84 -1.97 -10.39
N SER A 153 17.03 -3.15 -9.81
CA SER A 153 16.68 -4.45 -10.38
C SER A 153 15.54 -5.09 -9.60
N GLY A 154 14.57 -5.68 -10.30
CA GLY A 154 13.40 -6.34 -9.67
C GLY A 154 12.07 -5.62 -9.88
N GLY A 155 12.06 -4.62 -10.75
CA GLY A 155 10.87 -3.98 -11.29
C GLY A 155 9.98 -4.91 -12.14
N SER A 156 8.71 -4.56 -12.31
CA SER A 156 7.79 -5.32 -13.18
C SER A 156 7.35 -4.50 -14.39
N GLU A 157 7.57 -5.02 -15.59
CA GLU A 157 7.10 -4.45 -16.85
C GLU A 157 5.56 -4.48 -16.97
N SER A 158 4.87 -5.30 -16.18
CA SER A 158 3.40 -5.36 -16.17
C SER A 158 2.77 -4.07 -15.63
N VAL A 159 3.50 -3.31 -14.81
CA VAL A 159 2.98 -2.11 -14.14
C VAL A 159 2.92 -0.96 -15.14
N LYS A 160 1.69 -0.57 -15.47
CA LYS A 160 1.35 0.50 -16.44
C LYS A 160 1.05 1.83 -15.76
N ARG A 161 0.80 1.82 -14.45
CA ARG A 161 0.53 3.03 -13.66
C ARG A 161 1.21 2.92 -12.32
N VAL A 162 2.06 3.91 -12.04
CA VAL A 162 2.55 4.17 -10.70
C VAL A 162 2.08 5.56 -10.32
N GLU A 163 1.40 5.65 -9.18
CA GLU A 163 0.94 6.93 -8.65
C GLU A 163 1.41 7.03 -7.21
N MET A 164 2.13 8.11 -6.93
CA MET A 164 2.63 8.41 -5.60
C MET A 164 2.11 9.79 -5.19
N ILE A 165 1.32 9.83 -4.13
CA ILE A 165 0.78 11.09 -3.61
C ILE A 165 1.34 11.26 -2.21
N VAL A 166 2.22 12.24 -2.03
CA VAL A 166 2.71 12.60 -0.69
C VAL A 166 2.29 14.03 -0.44
N SER A 167 1.45 14.21 0.58
CA SER A 167 1.08 15.54 1.06
C SER A 167 2.32 16.26 1.58
N TYR A 168 2.45 17.54 1.22
CA TYR A 168 3.67 18.32 1.44
C TYR A 168 3.38 19.51 2.36
N ASP A 169 4.24 19.72 3.38
CA ASP A 169 4.38 21.02 4.03
C ASP A 169 5.56 21.76 3.38
N VAL A 170 5.33 22.98 2.89
CA VAL A 170 6.18 23.68 1.90
C VAL A 170 7.57 24.10 2.40
N LYS A 171 7.93 23.69 3.60
CA LYS A 171 8.96 24.37 4.39
C LYS A 171 10.35 23.73 4.34
N ARG A 172 10.55 22.61 3.64
CA ARG A 172 11.84 21.89 3.66
C ARG A 172 12.34 21.55 2.27
N ALA A 173 13.53 22.06 1.94
CA ALA A 173 14.23 21.78 0.69
C ALA A 173 14.79 20.35 0.64
N ASP A 174 15.24 19.82 1.78
CA ASP A 174 15.78 18.45 1.88
C ASP A 174 14.74 17.40 1.47
N ASP A 175 13.46 17.68 1.76
CA ASP A 175 12.33 16.81 1.40
C ASP A 175 12.17 16.69 -0.13
N MET A 176 12.50 17.75 -0.88
CA MET A 176 12.44 17.71 -2.35
C MET A 176 13.49 16.79 -2.96
N ALA A 177 14.69 16.74 -2.38
CA ALA A 177 15.76 15.87 -2.87
C ALA A 177 15.43 14.39 -2.64
N ALA A 178 15.01 14.03 -1.42
CA ALA A 178 14.59 12.67 -1.10
C ALA A 178 13.40 12.23 -1.95
N ARG A 179 12.41 13.12 -2.16
CA ARG A 179 11.28 12.88 -3.05
C ARG A 179 11.76 12.52 -4.45
N THR A 180 12.61 13.37 -5.03
CA THR A 180 13.13 13.17 -6.39
C THR A 180 13.85 11.83 -6.52
N ASP A 181 14.69 11.46 -5.55
CA ASP A 181 15.36 10.14 -5.54
C ASP A 181 14.36 8.98 -5.54
N LEU A 182 13.29 9.08 -4.74
CA LEU A 182 12.26 8.04 -4.69
C LEU A 182 11.47 7.94 -6.01
N TYR A 183 11.12 9.07 -6.61
CA TYR A 183 10.48 9.09 -7.93
C TYR A 183 11.39 8.48 -8.99
N ASP A 184 12.67 8.85 -9.02
CA ASP A 184 13.64 8.27 -9.95
C ASP A 184 13.76 6.75 -9.76
N ARG A 185 13.73 6.28 -8.52
CA ARG A 185 13.70 4.84 -8.21
C ARG A 185 12.42 4.16 -8.69
N LEU A 186 11.26 4.76 -8.48
CA LEU A 186 9.98 4.23 -8.97
C LEU A 186 9.96 4.13 -10.49
N VAL A 187 10.42 5.17 -11.20
CA VAL A 187 10.51 5.19 -12.66
C VAL A 187 11.47 4.10 -13.16
N LYS A 188 12.62 3.92 -12.50
CA LYS A 188 13.57 2.85 -12.84
C LYS A 188 12.97 1.45 -12.62
N LEU A 189 12.17 1.26 -11.57
CA LEU A 189 11.53 -0.02 -11.27
C LEU A 189 10.32 -0.30 -12.18
N PHE A 190 9.60 0.74 -12.61
CA PHE A 190 8.37 0.59 -13.37
C PHE A 190 8.43 1.48 -14.61
N PRO A 191 9.30 1.16 -15.59
CA PRO A 191 9.54 2.00 -16.76
C PRO A 191 8.25 2.25 -17.57
N ASN A 192 7.34 1.27 -17.62
CA ASN A 192 6.06 1.37 -18.32
C ASN A 192 5.00 2.19 -17.54
N GLY A 193 5.25 2.52 -16.27
CA GLY A 193 4.34 3.26 -15.40
C GLY A 193 4.60 4.76 -15.34
N ALA A 194 5.73 5.23 -15.92
CA ALA A 194 6.24 6.59 -15.75
C ALA A 194 5.36 7.68 -16.41
N ASP A 195 4.64 7.34 -17.48
CA ASP A 195 3.88 8.30 -18.30
C ASP A 195 2.67 8.95 -17.60
N LYS A 196 2.29 8.50 -16.40
CA LYS A 196 1.09 8.98 -15.69
C LYS A 196 1.33 9.45 -14.26
N VAL A 197 2.59 9.69 -13.89
CA VAL A 197 2.92 10.35 -12.63
C VAL A 197 2.52 11.83 -12.74
N GLY A 198 1.24 12.10 -12.51
CA GLY A 198 0.69 13.44 -12.56
C GLY A 198 1.35 14.30 -11.48
N LYS A 199 1.88 15.45 -11.87
CA LYS A 199 2.13 16.55 -10.93
C LYS A 199 0.78 16.91 -10.35
N SER A 200 0.50 16.50 -9.11
CA SER A 200 -0.60 17.05 -8.32
C SER A 200 -0.40 18.57 -8.31
N SER A 201 -1.22 19.24 -9.12
CA SER A 201 -1.21 20.71 -9.31
C SER A 201 -2.14 21.35 -8.30
#